data_AF-I3UFW9-F1
#
_entry.id   AF-I3UFW9-F1
#
_cell.length_a   1.000
_cell.length_b   1.000
_cell.length_c   1.000
_cell.angle_alpha   90.00
_cell.angle_beta   90.00
_cell.angle_gamma   90.00
#
_symmetry.space_group_name_H-M   'P 1'
#
loop_
_entity.id
_entity.type
_entity.pdbx_description
1 polymer ?
#
loop_
_entity_poly.entity_id
_entity_poly.type
_entity_poly.pdbx_seq_one_letter_code
_entity_poly.pdbx_strand_id
1 'polypeptide(L)'
;MSCLAGWQSQDINTIGAIYSLLLKRVYTSRIEPPLAFEDYKDLFLRFYEQCITEDSALADDLDSFVLSRYTAAHDFTRWFISVFQDDQIPRRYIYEIKNWLKQLYIDGSPAVKLCIETGILEHLFTIEQIKRDFSDWKSDPLLKSAYRAALASH
;
A
#
# COMPACT_ATOMS: atom_id res chain seq x y z
N MET A 1 22.67 11.58 -14.77
CA MET A 1 22.60 10.92 -13.45
C MET A 1 21.25 10.23 -13.39
N SER A 2 21.21 8.89 -13.43
CA SER A 2 19.96 8.16 -13.70
C SER A 2 19.04 8.20 -12.48
N CYS A 3 17.75 8.44 -12.72
CA CYS A 3 16.69 8.34 -11.71
C CYS A 3 16.58 6.93 -11.08
N LEU A 4 17.39 5.96 -11.54
CA LEU A 4 17.42 4.58 -11.09
C LEU A 4 18.21 4.38 -9.79
N ALA A 5 19.14 5.27 -9.43
CA ALA A 5 19.93 5.10 -8.20
C ALA A 5 19.08 5.24 -6.93
N GLY A 6 18.12 6.17 -6.93
CA GLY A 6 17.19 6.33 -5.80
C GLY A 6 16.15 5.20 -5.70
N TRP A 7 15.85 4.52 -6.82
CA TRP A 7 14.85 3.44 -6.89
C TRP A 7 15.23 2.21 -6.06
N GLN A 8 16.53 2.00 -5.88
CA GLN A 8 17.12 0.91 -5.10
C GLN A 8 17.62 1.40 -3.73
N SER A 9 17.36 2.66 -3.37
CA SER A 9 17.70 3.18 -2.06
C SER A 9 17.00 2.37 -0.98
N GLN A 10 17.70 2.16 0.14
CA GLN A 10 17.13 1.60 1.37
C GLN A 10 16.72 2.71 2.36
N ASP A 11 17.06 3.97 2.05
CA ASP A 11 16.65 5.11 2.86
C ASP A 11 15.19 5.45 2.59
N ILE A 12 14.35 5.25 3.61
CA ILE A 12 12.90 5.48 3.55
C ILE A 12 12.55 6.91 3.14
N ASN A 13 13.36 7.90 3.51
CA ASN A 13 13.10 9.30 3.17
C ASN A 13 13.35 9.55 1.67
N THR A 14 14.41 8.96 1.11
CA THR A 14 14.67 8.95 -0.34
C THR A 14 13.54 8.24 -1.10
N ILE A 15 13.07 7.08 -0.62
CA ILE A 15 11.94 6.36 -1.22
C ILE A 15 10.67 7.23 -1.17
N GLY A 16 10.39 7.85 -0.01
CA GLY A 16 9.25 8.75 0.19
C GLY A 16 9.29 9.98 -0.73
N ALA A 17 10.48 10.55 -0.96
CA ALA A 17 10.65 11.65 -1.89
C ALA A 17 10.27 11.23 -3.32
N ILE A 18 10.75 10.07 -3.78
CA ILE A 18 10.41 9.52 -5.11
C ILE A 18 8.90 9.21 -5.18
N TYR A 19 8.35 8.56 -4.15
CA TYR A 19 6.93 8.29 -4.00
C TYR A 19 6.09 9.57 -4.18
N SER A 20 6.44 10.64 -3.46
CA SER A 20 5.74 11.93 -3.51
C SER A 20 5.79 12.61 -4.89
N LEU A 21 6.87 12.39 -5.65
CA LEU A 21 6.99 12.87 -7.03
C LEU A 21 6.10 12.06 -7.97
N LEU A 22 6.06 10.74 -7.81
CA LEU A 22 5.27 9.83 -8.65
C LEU A 22 3.76 9.97 -8.43
N LEU A 23 3.31 10.45 -7.27
CA LEU A 23 1.90 10.81 -7.05
C LEU A 23 1.44 11.99 -7.93
N LYS A 24 2.36 12.86 -8.37
CA LYS A 24 2.02 14.08 -9.08
C LYS A 24 2.09 13.87 -10.59
N ARG A 25 0.93 13.86 -11.24
CA ARG A 25 0.77 13.68 -12.70
C ARG A 25 1.66 14.61 -13.54
N VAL A 26 1.92 15.83 -13.06
CA VAL A 26 2.79 16.81 -13.74
C VAL A 26 4.23 16.31 -13.89
N TYR A 27 4.71 15.46 -12.99
CA TYR A 27 6.04 14.88 -13.06
C TYR A 27 6.03 13.55 -13.80
N THR A 28 5.05 12.68 -13.56
CA THR A 28 4.99 11.36 -14.22
C THR A 28 4.76 11.46 -15.73
N SER A 29 4.00 12.46 -16.19
CA SER A 29 3.79 12.70 -17.64
C SER A 29 5.04 13.13 -18.41
N ARG A 30 6.14 13.46 -17.71
CA ARG A 30 7.41 13.88 -18.32
C ARG A 30 8.46 12.77 -18.37
N ILE A 31 8.15 11.58 -17.86
CA ILE A 31 9.08 10.45 -17.83
C ILE A 31 9.03 9.74 -19.19
N GLU A 32 10.19 9.65 -19.85
CA GLU A 32 10.36 8.95 -21.12
C GLU A 32 11.44 7.86 -20.99
N PRO A 33 11.13 6.58 -21.29
CA PRO A 33 9.80 6.06 -21.64
C PRO A 33 8.80 6.14 -20.45
N PRO A 34 7.47 6.09 -20.71
CA PRO A 34 6.48 6.04 -19.63
C PRO A 34 6.76 4.89 -18.66
N LEU A 35 6.62 5.16 -17.35
CA LEU A 35 6.79 4.12 -16.33
C LEU A 35 5.74 3.03 -16.50
N ALA A 36 6.17 1.77 -16.46
CA ALA A 36 5.24 0.66 -16.38
C ALA A 36 4.60 0.61 -14.99
N PHE A 37 3.40 0.04 -14.91
CA PHE A 37 2.71 -0.17 -13.62
C PHE A 37 3.58 -0.94 -12.63
N GLU A 38 4.23 -1.98 -13.11
CA GLU A 38 5.08 -2.87 -12.32
C GLU A 38 6.24 -2.13 -11.66
N ASP A 39 6.84 -1.18 -12.38
CA ASP A 39 7.93 -0.37 -11.87
C ASP A 39 7.47 0.33 -10.58
N TYR A 40 6.50 1.22 -10.66
CA TYR A 40 6.14 2.04 -9.51
C TYR A 40 5.37 1.26 -8.43
N LYS A 41 4.64 0.18 -8.80
CA LYS A 41 4.00 -0.72 -7.84
C LYS A 41 4.99 -1.20 -6.79
N ASP A 42 6.14 -1.72 -7.21
CA ASP A 42 7.11 -2.30 -6.27
C ASP A 42 7.80 -1.25 -5.39
N LEU A 43 7.95 -0.02 -5.89
CA LEU A 43 8.39 1.11 -5.06
C LEU A 43 7.33 1.48 -4.02
N PHE A 44 6.06 1.57 -4.42
CA PHE A 44 4.95 1.98 -3.56
C PHE A 44 4.73 0.94 -2.45
N LEU A 45 4.70 -0.35 -2.79
CA LEU A 45 4.54 -1.42 -1.81
C LEU A 45 5.67 -1.42 -0.77
N ARG A 46 6.93 -1.25 -1.19
CA ARG A 46 8.06 -1.12 -0.25
C ARG A 46 7.92 0.10 0.67
N PHE A 47 7.51 1.23 0.12
CA PHE A 47 7.30 2.45 0.90
C PHE A 47 6.20 2.27 1.96
N TYR A 48 5.05 1.73 1.55
CA TYR A 48 3.95 1.45 2.47
C TYR A 48 4.34 0.42 3.52
N GLU A 49 5.04 -0.64 3.14
CA GLU A 49 5.54 -1.66 4.04
C GLU A 49 6.37 -1.03 5.16
N GLN A 50 7.43 -0.30 4.80
CA GLN A 50 8.31 0.36 5.77
C GLN A 50 7.54 1.32 6.69
N CYS A 51 6.68 2.18 6.12
CA CYS A 51 5.89 3.12 6.92
C CYS A 51 4.95 2.41 7.90
N ILE A 52 4.30 1.33 7.46
CA ILE A 52 3.35 0.57 8.29
C ILE A 52 4.10 -0.25 9.35
N THR A 53 5.21 -0.89 9.02
CA THR A 53 5.92 -1.75 9.96
C THR A 53 6.72 -0.96 10.98
N GLU A 54 7.47 0.04 10.54
CA GLU A 54 8.43 0.75 11.38
C GLU A 54 7.79 1.88 12.18
N ASP A 55 6.75 2.55 11.64
CA ASP A 55 6.07 3.69 12.28
C ASP A 55 7.07 4.73 12.80
N SER A 56 7.94 5.16 11.89
CA SER A 56 9.12 5.97 12.19
C SER A 56 8.75 7.33 12.77
N ALA A 57 9.50 7.77 13.79
CA ALA A 57 9.39 9.13 14.35
C ALA A 57 9.69 10.23 13.30
N LEU A 58 10.34 9.89 12.19
CA LEU A 58 10.50 10.79 11.05
C LEU A 58 9.16 11.20 10.42
N ALA A 59 8.07 10.48 10.68
CA ALA A 59 6.74 10.86 10.21
C ALA A 59 6.20 12.14 10.87
N ASP A 60 6.75 12.53 12.03
CA ASP A 60 6.37 13.75 12.74
C ASP A 60 7.20 14.98 12.28
N ASP A 61 8.23 14.75 11.46
CA ASP A 61 9.08 15.81 10.91
C ASP A 61 8.47 16.39 9.62
N LEU A 62 8.29 17.71 9.58
CA LEU A 62 7.70 18.42 8.43
C LEU A 62 8.61 18.41 7.19
N ASP A 63 9.91 18.21 7.37
CA ASP A 63 10.89 18.13 6.28
C ASP A 63 11.11 16.69 5.77
N SER A 64 10.40 15.73 6.37
CA SER A 64 10.44 14.32 6.00
C SER A 64 9.34 13.95 5.00
N PHE A 65 9.64 12.99 4.13
CA PHE A 65 8.68 12.38 3.21
C PHE A 65 8.08 11.09 3.75
N VAL A 66 8.42 10.69 4.97
CA VAL A 66 7.92 9.46 5.60
C VAL A 66 6.49 9.68 6.09
N LEU A 67 5.63 8.68 5.90
CA LEU A 67 4.26 8.70 6.39
C LEU A 67 4.17 7.97 7.74
N SER A 68 3.31 8.45 8.64
CA SER A 68 2.94 7.66 9.82
C SER A 68 2.21 6.38 9.40
N ARG A 69 2.22 5.35 10.24
CA ARG A 69 1.59 4.05 9.93
C ARG A 69 0.16 4.18 9.41
N TYR A 70 -0.68 4.95 10.09
CA TYR A 70 -2.08 5.12 9.69
C TYR A 70 -2.26 6.00 8.46
N THR A 71 -1.38 6.98 8.24
CA THR A 71 -1.39 7.78 7.01
C THR A 71 -1.04 6.90 5.81
N ALA A 72 -0.02 6.05 5.94
CA ALA A 72 0.37 5.07 4.93
C ALA A 72 -0.75 4.07 4.63
N ALA A 73 -1.46 3.58 5.66
CA ALA A 73 -2.61 2.68 5.48
C ALA A 73 -3.77 3.31 4.71
N HIS A 74 -4.17 4.54 5.06
CA HIS A 74 -5.20 5.27 4.34
C HIS A 74 -4.80 5.56 2.89
N ASP A 75 -3.54 5.93 2.70
CA ASP A 75 -3.01 6.28 1.38
C ASP A 75 -2.89 5.02 0.48
N PHE A 76 -2.39 3.91 1.03
CA PHE A 76 -2.43 2.59 0.38
C PHE A 76 -3.86 2.21 -0.02
N THR A 77 -4.83 2.40 0.86
CA THR A 77 -6.24 2.08 0.57
C THR A 77 -6.74 2.82 -0.66
N ARG A 78 -6.50 4.14 -0.72
CA ARG A 78 -6.90 4.96 -1.87
C ARG A 78 -6.19 4.52 -3.15
N TRP A 79 -4.89 4.25 -3.05
CA TRP A 79 -4.09 3.76 -4.17
C TRP A 79 -4.63 2.41 -4.66
N PHE A 80 -4.82 1.42 -3.78
CA PHE A 80 -5.37 0.10 -4.12
C PHE A 80 -6.74 0.19 -4.79
N ILE A 81 -7.64 1.04 -4.30
CA ILE A 81 -8.95 1.25 -4.91
C ILE A 81 -8.79 1.77 -6.35
N SER A 82 -7.92 2.75 -6.58
CA SER A 82 -7.68 3.29 -7.92
C SER A 82 -7.12 2.22 -8.87
N VAL A 83 -6.18 1.40 -8.40
CA VAL A 83 -5.62 0.28 -9.16
C VAL A 83 -6.68 -0.79 -9.44
N PHE A 84 -7.54 -1.10 -8.47
CA PHE A 84 -8.59 -2.11 -8.61
C PHE A 84 -9.67 -1.72 -9.64
N GLN A 85 -9.95 -0.42 -9.76
CA GLN A 85 -10.95 0.17 -10.66
C GLN A 85 -10.40 0.45 -12.06
N ASP A 86 -9.09 0.43 -12.26
CA ASP A 86 -8.48 0.65 -13.57
C ASP A 86 -8.46 -0.66 -14.40
N ASP A 87 -9.34 -0.72 -15.39
CA ASP A 87 -9.45 -1.87 -16.30
C ASP A 87 -8.22 -2.07 -17.21
N GLN A 88 -7.31 -1.10 -17.27
CA GLN A 88 -6.02 -1.26 -17.98
C GLN A 88 -4.99 -2.03 -17.14
N ILE A 89 -5.19 -2.16 -15.83
CA ILE A 89 -4.29 -2.91 -14.96
C ILE A 89 -4.65 -4.40 -14.98
N PRO A 90 -3.72 -5.28 -15.39
CA PRO A 90 -3.95 -6.72 -15.35
C PRO A 90 -4.29 -7.22 -13.94
N ARG A 91 -5.33 -8.06 -13.82
CA ARG A 91 -5.79 -8.62 -12.53
C ARG A 91 -4.70 -9.39 -11.76
N ARG A 92 -3.66 -9.90 -12.44
CA ARG A 92 -2.49 -10.50 -11.77
C ARG A 92 -1.86 -9.57 -10.74
N TYR A 93 -1.79 -8.27 -11.02
CA TYR A 93 -1.20 -7.32 -10.09
C TYR A 93 -2.09 -7.06 -8.87
N ILE A 94 -3.42 -7.16 -9.01
CA ILE A 94 -4.35 -7.13 -7.87
C ILE A 94 -4.08 -8.31 -6.94
N TYR A 95 -3.91 -9.52 -7.51
CA TYR A 95 -3.56 -10.71 -6.73
C TYR A 95 -2.19 -10.58 -6.04
N GLU A 96 -1.19 -10.00 -6.71
CA GLU A 96 0.11 -9.73 -6.11
C GLU A 96 0.03 -8.76 -4.93
N ILE A 97 -0.67 -7.63 -5.09
CA ILE A 97 -0.82 -6.62 -4.02
C ILE A 97 -1.61 -7.21 -2.85
N LYS A 98 -2.66 -7.99 -3.13
CA LYS A 98 -3.43 -8.69 -2.09
C LYS A 98 -2.59 -9.74 -1.36
N ASN A 99 -1.73 -10.46 -2.07
CA ASN A 99 -0.81 -11.42 -1.45
C ASN A 99 0.26 -10.70 -0.60
N TRP A 100 0.77 -9.56 -1.05
CA TRP A 100 1.64 -8.69 -0.25
C TRP A 100 0.94 -8.26 1.05
N LEU A 101 -0.30 -7.77 0.98
CA LEU A 101 -1.07 -7.36 2.17
C LEU A 101 -1.33 -8.54 3.12
N LYS A 102 -1.57 -9.74 2.56
CA LYS A 102 -1.67 -10.98 3.34
C LYS A 102 -0.38 -11.27 4.11
N GLN A 103 0.78 -11.22 3.46
CA GLN A 103 2.06 -11.47 4.13
C GLN A 103 2.34 -10.41 5.20
N LEU A 104 2.11 -9.14 4.88
CA LEU A 104 2.26 -8.03 5.83
C LEU A 104 1.41 -8.23 7.10
N TYR A 105 0.19 -8.75 6.96
CA TYR A 105 -0.67 -9.08 8.10
C TYR A 105 -0.18 -10.31 8.90
N ILE A 106 0.29 -11.34 8.21
CA ILE A 106 0.76 -12.57 8.84
C ILE A 106 2.00 -12.27 9.70
N ASP A 107 2.98 -11.60 9.12
CA ASP A 107 4.28 -11.32 9.73
C ASP A 107 4.25 -10.09 10.65
N GLY A 108 3.22 -9.26 10.51
CA GLY A 108 3.08 -8.01 11.25
C GLY A 108 2.97 -8.18 12.77
N SER A 109 3.45 -7.17 13.50
CA SER A 109 3.19 -7.05 14.94
C SER A 109 1.70 -6.81 15.23
N PRO A 110 1.22 -6.94 16.49
CA PRO A 110 -0.16 -6.61 16.83
C PRO A 110 -0.60 -5.21 16.38
N ALA A 111 0.31 -4.22 16.43
CA ALA A 111 0.03 -2.86 15.98
C ALA A 111 -0.13 -2.78 14.45
N VAL A 112 0.68 -3.53 13.69
CA VAL A 112 0.54 -3.65 12.23
C VAL A 112 -0.77 -4.33 11.87
N LYS A 113 -1.12 -5.43 12.54
CA LYS A 113 -2.38 -6.16 12.30
C LYS A 113 -3.59 -5.27 12.55
N LEU A 114 -3.60 -4.55 13.67
CA LEU A 114 -4.67 -3.60 13.99
C LEU A 114 -4.79 -2.49 12.94
N CYS A 115 -3.65 -1.94 12.48
CA CYS A 115 -3.63 -0.94 11.43
C CYS A 115 -4.16 -1.47 10.09
N ILE A 116 -3.82 -2.69 9.70
CA ILE A 116 -4.36 -3.32 8.49
C ILE A 116 -5.87 -3.53 8.63
N GLU A 117 -6.34 -3.99 9.79
CA GLU A 117 -7.77 -4.21 10.02
C GLU A 117 -8.58 -2.92 9.92
N THR A 118 -8.18 -1.90 10.66
CA THR A 118 -8.95 -0.65 10.84
C THR A 118 -8.63 0.43 9.82
N GLY A 119 -7.37 0.52 9.37
CA GLY A 119 -6.90 1.53 8.42
C GLY A 119 -6.88 1.09 6.97
N ILE A 120 -7.05 -0.22 6.68
CA ILE A 120 -7.06 -0.76 5.31
C ILE A 120 -8.33 -1.55 5.03
N LEU A 121 -8.49 -2.71 5.65
CA LEU A 121 -9.55 -3.66 5.30
C LEU A 121 -10.94 -3.09 5.55
N GLU A 122 -11.13 -2.40 6.67
CA GLU A 122 -12.37 -1.69 6.99
C GLU A 122 -12.80 -0.78 5.83
N HIS A 123 -11.88 0.04 5.32
CA HIS A 123 -12.19 0.94 4.21
C HIS A 123 -12.36 0.21 2.87
N LEU A 124 -11.50 -0.77 2.57
CA LEU A 124 -11.62 -1.58 1.35
C LEU A 124 -12.96 -2.32 1.28
N PHE A 125 -13.48 -2.78 2.42
CA PHE A 125 -14.70 -3.57 2.47
C PHE A 125 -15.99 -2.74 2.36
N THR A 126 -15.88 -1.41 2.36
CA THR A 126 -16.99 -0.52 1.95
C THR A 126 -17.34 -0.69 0.46
N ILE A 127 -16.42 -1.21 -0.36
CA ILE A 127 -16.63 -1.46 -1.78
C ILE A 127 -16.93 -2.95 -1.98
N GLU A 128 -18.17 -3.26 -2.36
CA GLU A 128 -18.66 -4.64 -2.49
C GLU A 128 -17.84 -5.51 -3.46
N GLN A 129 -17.34 -4.94 -4.57
CA GLN A 129 -16.47 -5.70 -5.48
C GLN A 129 -15.16 -6.11 -4.80
N ILE A 130 -14.54 -5.21 -4.05
CA ILE A 130 -13.28 -5.49 -3.34
C ILE A 130 -13.52 -6.49 -2.21
N LYS A 131 -14.56 -6.29 -1.40
CA LYS A 131 -14.93 -7.25 -0.34
C LYS A 131 -15.10 -8.68 -0.89
N ARG A 132 -15.77 -8.84 -2.04
CA ARG A 132 -15.92 -10.15 -2.71
C ARG A 132 -14.58 -10.72 -3.18
N ASP A 133 -13.68 -9.87 -3.67
CA ASP A 133 -12.34 -10.30 -4.08
C ASP A 133 -11.53 -10.86 -2.89
N PHE A 134 -11.74 -10.34 -1.67
CA PHE A 134 -11.12 -10.82 -0.42
C PHE A 134 -11.85 -12.02 0.25
N SER A 135 -12.81 -12.66 -0.43
CA SER A 135 -13.63 -13.72 0.18
C SER A 135 -12.85 -14.98 0.60
N ASP A 136 -11.69 -15.25 0.03
CA ASP A 136 -10.74 -16.29 0.44
C ASP A 136 -10.23 -16.10 1.87
N TRP A 137 -10.10 -14.86 2.35
CA TRP A 137 -9.68 -14.56 3.73
C TRP A 137 -10.71 -15.02 4.77
N LYS A 138 -11.99 -15.18 4.38
CA LYS A 138 -13.06 -15.65 5.26
C LYS A 138 -12.79 -17.06 5.81
N SER A 139 -12.15 -17.92 5.02
CA SER A 139 -11.84 -19.31 5.36
C SER A 139 -10.40 -19.54 5.80
N ASP A 140 -9.50 -18.58 5.56
CA ASP A 140 -8.09 -18.71 5.92
C ASP A 140 -7.92 -18.66 7.45
N PRO A 141 -7.30 -19.69 8.09
CA PRO A 141 -7.15 -19.76 9.54
C PRO A 141 -6.45 -18.55 10.17
N LEU A 142 -5.53 -17.91 9.43
CA LEU A 142 -4.74 -16.77 9.89
C LEU A 142 -5.42 -15.42 9.61
N LEU A 143 -6.27 -15.35 8.58
CA LEU A 143 -6.85 -14.08 8.10
C LEU A 143 -8.33 -13.91 8.46
N LYS A 144 -9.01 -14.99 8.85
CA LYS A 144 -10.44 -14.95 9.20
C LYS A 144 -10.77 -13.96 10.32
N SER A 145 -9.84 -13.72 11.25
CA SER A 145 -10.02 -12.74 12.32
C SER A 145 -10.03 -11.33 11.74
N ALA A 146 -9.03 -10.99 10.91
CA ALA A 146 -8.93 -9.70 10.24
C ALA A 146 -10.17 -9.40 9.40
N TYR A 147 -10.60 -10.40 8.62
CA TYR A 147 -11.78 -10.29 7.77
C TYR A 147 -13.05 -10.00 8.58
N ARG A 148 -13.22 -10.65 9.74
CA ARG A 148 -14.37 -10.41 10.63
C ARG A 148 -14.29 -9.05 11.31
N ALA A 149 -13.11 -8.65 11.79
CA ALA A 149 -12.89 -7.36 12.43
C ALA A 149 -13.27 -6.21 11.49
N ALA A 150 -12.77 -6.24 10.26
CA ALA A 150 -13.06 -5.24 9.24
C ALA A 150 -14.55 -5.11 8.87
N LEU A 151 -15.35 -6.17 9.06
CA LEU A 151 -16.80 -6.15 8.83
C LEU A 151 -17.60 -5.67 10.04
N ALA A 152 -17.05 -5.73 11.25
CA ALA A 152 -17.75 -5.34 12.47
C ALA A 152 -17.76 -3.82 12.70
N SER A 153 -16.89 -3.08 12.02
CA SER A 153 -16.80 -1.62 12.09
C SER A 153 -17.83 -0.87 11.22
N HIS A 154 -18.66 -1.59 10.45
CA HIS A 154 -19.75 -1.05 9.60
C HIS A 154 -21.12 -1.53 10.07
#